data_AF-A0A158R5Z2-F1
#
_entry.id   AF-A0A158R5Z2-F1
#
_cell.length_a   1.000
_cell.length_b   1.000
_cell.length_c   1.000
_cell.angle_alpha   90.00
_cell.angle_beta   90.00
_cell.angle_gamma   90.00
#
_symmetry.space_group_name_H-M   'P 1'
#
loop_
_entity.id
_entity.type
_entity.pdbx_description
1 polymer ?
#
loop_
_entity_poly.entity_id
_entity_poly.type
_entity_poly.pdbx_seq_one_letter_code
_entity_poly.pdbx_strand_id
1 'polypeptide(L)'
;MFVYFRSEWVYPVDDILLKQLEQVAYFFKSAHRDVILKSLLSQPEGAFLLRFSESKRRCLALSVRVPFTHNPTGVSHYLIIRNENGFKIKGFNKYFPSIPMLITHHTVMPEQLPCRLLFADWDRMSLKEDNNYDYPPCDDDSSSNNSGHS
;
A
#
# COMPACT_ATOMS: atom_id res chain seq x y z
N MET A 1 -22.11 7.63 -0.04
CA MET A 1 -22.74 6.47 0.63
C MET A 1 -21.87 6.09 1.82
N PHE A 2 -22.38 6.26 3.04
CA PHE A 2 -21.67 5.91 4.27
C PHE A 2 -21.80 4.40 4.53
N VAL A 3 -20.80 3.81 5.18
CA VAL A 3 -20.85 2.40 5.58
C VAL A 3 -21.01 2.34 7.09
N TYR A 4 -22.12 1.79 7.58
CA TYR A 4 -22.33 1.54 9.00
C TYR A 4 -21.60 0.25 9.39
N PHE A 5 -20.62 0.34 10.29
CA PHE A 5 -19.83 -0.82 10.68
C PHE A 5 -19.65 -0.88 12.20
N ARG A 6 -20.19 -1.93 12.82
CA ARG A 6 -20.06 -2.23 14.27
C ARG A 6 -20.20 -0.98 15.16
N SER A 7 -21.28 -0.23 14.93
CA SER A 7 -21.68 0.94 15.73
C SER A 7 -20.93 2.25 15.48
N GLU A 8 -20.17 2.38 14.39
CA GLU A 8 -19.58 3.66 13.97
C GLU A 8 -19.84 3.92 12.48
N TRP A 9 -20.16 5.18 12.14
CA TRP A 9 -20.27 5.65 10.76
C TRP A 9 -18.87 5.79 10.16
N VAL A 10 -18.61 5.04 9.09
CA VAL A 10 -17.32 5.13 8.39
C VAL A 10 -17.49 5.92 7.10
N TYR A 11 -16.73 7.00 6.99
CA TYR A 11 -16.61 7.81 5.80
C TYR A 11 -15.68 7.10 4.81
N PRO A 12 -16.13 6.84 3.57
CA PRO A 12 -15.27 6.22 2.58
C PRO A 12 -14.10 7.14 2.22
N VAL A 13 -13.07 6.56 1.60
CA VAL A 13 -12.07 7.35 0.86
C VAL A 13 -12.77 8.02 -0.32
N ASP A 14 -12.83 9.35 -0.28
CA ASP A 14 -13.33 10.21 -1.36
C ASP A 14 -12.16 10.66 -2.26
N ASP A 15 -12.47 11.34 -3.36
CA ASP A 15 -11.47 11.74 -4.35
C ASP A 15 -10.47 12.78 -3.81
N ILE A 16 -10.89 13.60 -2.86
CA ILE A 16 -10.02 14.61 -2.22
C ILE A 16 -8.97 13.90 -1.38
N LEU A 17 -9.41 12.98 -0.52
CA LEU A 17 -8.51 12.17 0.29
C LEU A 17 -7.62 11.30 -0.59
N LEU A 18 -8.15 10.71 -1.66
CA LEU A 18 -7.34 9.92 -2.58
C LEU A 18 -6.20 10.74 -3.20
N LYS A 19 -6.46 11.97 -3.65
CA LYS A 19 -5.42 12.87 -4.16
C LYS A 19 -4.34 13.18 -3.12
N GLN A 20 -4.73 13.35 -1.85
CA GLN A 20 -3.76 13.55 -0.76
C GLN A 20 -2.92 12.30 -0.49
N LEU A 21 -3.54 11.11 -0.56
CA LEU A 21 -2.84 9.85 -0.37
C LEU A 21 -1.86 9.57 -1.51
N GLU A 22 -2.17 9.95 -2.75
CA GLU A 22 -1.26 9.80 -3.89
C GLU A 22 0.00 10.67 -3.79
N GLN A 23 0.02 11.66 -2.89
CA GLN A 23 1.18 12.52 -2.66
C GLN A 23 2.18 11.93 -1.66
N VAL A 24 1.80 10.90 -0.89
CA VAL A 24 2.69 10.31 0.12
C VAL A 24 3.38 9.05 -0.40
N ALA A 25 4.67 8.89 -0.07
CA ALA A 25 5.50 7.78 -0.56
C ALA A 25 5.09 6.40 -0.03
N TYR A 26 4.37 6.35 1.08
CA TYR A 26 3.96 5.12 1.75
C TYR A 26 2.55 4.65 1.35
N PHE A 27 1.90 5.25 0.34
CA PHE A 27 0.58 4.82 -0.15
C PHE A 27 0.66 4.04 -1.46
N PHE A 28 0.02 2.88 -1.50
CA PHE A 28 0.01 1.97 -2.65
C PHE A 28 -1.43 1.69 -3.12
N LYS A 29 -1.71 2.09 -4.37
CA LYS A 29 -3.06 2.13 -4.95
C LYS A 29 -3.55 0.79 -5.53
N SER A 30 -2.68 -0.11 -6.02
CA SER A 30 -3.13 -1.16 -6.97
C SER A 30 -2.32 -2.46 -7.07
N ALA A 31 -3.06 -3.52 -7.41
CA ALA A 31 -2.83 -4.88 -7.93
C ALA A 31 -1.78 -5.82 -7.31
N HIS A 32 -0.56 -5.38 -7.05
CA HIS A 32 0.54 -6.30 -6.68
C HIS A 32 0.73 -6.38 -5.17
N ARG A 33 -0.36 -6.64 -4.42
CA ARG A 33 -0.31 -6.74 -2.96
C ARG A 33 0.80 -7.69 -2.52
N ASP A 34 0.88 -8.88 -3.13
CA ASP A 34 1.81 -9.90 -2.69
C ASP A 34 3.26 -9.47 -2.91
N VAL A 35 3.55 -8.76 -4.00
CA VAL A 35 4.89 -8.20 -4.26
C VAL A 35 5.23 -7.16 -3.20
N ILE A 36 4.34 -6.20 -2.96
CA ILE A 36 4.57 -5.11 -2.01
C ILE A 36 4.69 -5.67 -0.58
N LEU A 37 3.89 -6.68 -0.20
CA LEU A 37 3.99 -7.32 1.12
C LEU A 37 5.24 -8.18 1.25
N LYS A 38 5.71 -8.83 0.18
CA LYS A 38 7.01 -9.50 0.17
C LYS A 38 8.16 -8.49 0.34
N SER A 39 8.11 -7.35 -0.36
CA SER A 39 9.07 -6.26 -0.16
C SER A 39 8.98 -5.69 1.25
N LEU A 40 7.79 -5.60 1.85
CA LEU A 40 7.64 -5.19 3.25
C LEU A 40 8.33 -6.17 4.22
N LEU A 41 8.36 -7.47 3.91
CA LEU A 41 9.02 -8.48 4.75
C LEU A 41 10.54 -8.34 4.78
N SER A 42 11.16 -7.81 3.73
CA SER A 42 12.60 -7.54 3.70
C SER A 42 12.98 -6.21 4.38
N GLN A 43 12.01 -5.40 4.78
CA GLN A 43 12.21 -4.16 5.53
C GLN A 43 12.34 -4.43 7.04
N PRO A 44 12.94 -3.51 7.82
CA PRO A 44 13.05 -3.64 9.27
C PRO A 44 11.68 -3.68 9.98
N GLU A 45 11.65 -4.26 11.18
CA GLU A 45 10.48 -4.20 12.05
C GLU A 45 10.05 -2.76 12.31
N GLY A 46 8.75 -2.47 12.15
CA GLY A 46 8.20 -1.13 12.17
C GLY A 46 7.98 -0.51 10.79
N ALA A 47 8.62 -1.04 9.73
CA ALA A 47 8.34 -0.62 8.37
C ALA A 47 6.84 -0.76 8.05
N PHE A 48 6.28 0.15 7.28
CA PHE A 48 4.85 0.16 7.01
C PHE A 48 4.50 0.71 5.63
N LEU A 49 3.28 0.37 5.21
CA LEU A 49 2.64 0.95 4.05
C LEU A 49 1.14 1.05 4.23
N LEU A 50 0.57 2.00 3.52
CA LEU A 50 -0.86 2.27 3.45
C LEU A 50 -1.39 1.77 2.11
N ARG A 51 -2.53 1.11 2.13
CA ARG A 51 -3.17 0.54 0.94
C ARG A 51 -4.69 0.56 1.09
N PHE A 52 -5.41 0.25 0.02
CA PHE A 52 -6.82 -0.06 0.15
C PHE A 52 -7.04 -1.40 0.90
N SER A 53 -8.11 -1.44 1.67
CA SER A 53 -8.58 -2.65 2.33
C SER A 53 -9.32 -3.55 1.34
N GLU A 54 -8.93 -4.81 1.23
CA GLU A 54 -9.61 -5.78 0.35
C GLU A 54 -10.94 -6.24 0.91
N SER A 55 -10.99 -6.53 2.21
CA SER A 55 -12.20 -6.98 2.89
C SER A 55 -13.26 -5.88 3.01
N LYS A 56 -12.90 -4.62 2.70
CA LYS A 56 -13.77 -3.46 2.87
C LYS A 56 -13.51 -2.41 1.82
N ARG A 57 -14.40 -2.37 0.82
CA ARG A 57 -14.35 -1.38 -0.26
C ARG A 57 -14.22 0.03 0.31
N ARG A 58 -13.30 0.81 -0.26
CA ARG A 58 -13.05 2.23 0.06
C ARG A 58 -12.62 2.52 1.51
N CYS A 59 -12.13 1.53 2.25
CA CYS A 59 -11.42 1.75 3.51
C CYS A 59 -9.91 1.61 3.31
N LEU A 60 -9.12 2.18 4.21
CA LEU A 60 -7.66 2.07 4.21
C LEU A 60 -7.20 0.96 5.16
N ALA A 61 -6.12 0.29 4.80
CA ALA A 61 -5.41 -0.66 5.65
C ALA A 61 -3.94 -0.24 5.76
N LEU A 62 -3.44 -0.22 6.99
CA LEU A 62 -2.03 -0.04 7.33
C LEU A 62 -1.42 -1.45 7.50
N SER A 63 -0.52 -1.83 6.60
CA SER A 63 0.29 -3.04 6.78
C SER A 63 1.60 -2.65 7.45
N VAL A 64 2.00 -3.40 8.48
CA VAL A 64 3.20 -3.13 9.27
C VAL A 64 4.02 -4.40 9.38
N ARG A 65 5.33 -4.29 9.14
CA ARG A 65 6.32 -5.33 9.48
C ARG A 65 6.43 -5.38 11.00
N VAL A 66 6.14 -6.54 11.58
CA VAL A 66 6.12 -6.72 13.05
C VAL A 66 7.02 -7.89 13.46
N PRO A 67 7.48 -7.96 14.72
CA PRO A 67 8.21 -9.13 15.19
C PRO A 67 7.48 -10.44 14.90
N PHE A 68 8.20 -11.48 14.49
CA PHE A 68 7.60 -12.81 14.24
C PHE A 68 6.99 -13.42 15.51
N THR A 69 7.45 -12.98 16.70
CA THR A 69 6.86 -13.33 18.00
C THR A 69 5.46 -12.74 18.20
N HIS A 70 5.14 -11.61 17.54
CA HIS A 70 3.81 -11.01 17.58
C HIS A 70 2.88 -11.60 16.52
N ASN A 71 3.40 -11.86 15.32
CA ASN A 71 2.64 -12.46 14.24
C ASN A 71 3.55 -13.39 13.41
N PRO A 72 3.21 -14.69 13.28
CA PRO A 72 4.06 -15.65 12.57
C PRO A 72 4.24 -15.33 11.08
N THR A 73 3.36 -14.53 10.48
CA THR A 73 3.53 -14.07 9.09
C THR A 73 4.54 -12.93 8.97
N GLY A 74 4.93 -12.31 10.08
CA GLY A 74 5.79 -11.13 10.12
C GLY A 74 5.12 -9.82 9.68
N VAL A 75 3.84 -9.84 9.29
CA VAL A 75 3.08 -8.65 8.85
C VAL A 75 1.71 -8.61 9.51
N SER A 76 1.41 -7.49 10.17
CA SER A 76 0.08 -7.21 10.73
C SER A 76 -0.66 -6.18 9.88
N HIS A 77 -1.98 -6.33 9.75
CA HIS A 77 -2.84 -5.44 8.98
C HIS A 77 -3.87 -4.75 9.88
N TYR A 78 -3.83 -3.42 9.90
CA TYR A 78 -4.72 -2.60 10.73
C TYR A 78 -5.66 -1.80 9.83
N LEU A 79 -6.97 -1.88 10.11
CA LEU A 79 -7.95 -1.08 9.38
C LEU A 79 -7.93 0.36 9.90
N ILE A 80 -7.85 1.34 9.00
CA ILE A 80 -8.04 2.75 9.35
C ILE A 80 -9.51 3.11 9.11
N ILE A 81 -10.12 3.70 10.14
CA ILE A 81 -11.48 4.20 10.14
C ILE A 81 -11.42 5.72 10.04
N ARG A 82 -12.29 6.29 9.21
CA ARG A 82 -12.54 7.73 9.11
C ARG A 82 -13.97 8.00 9.54
N ASN A 83 -14.20 9.01 10.38
CA ASN A 83 -15.52 9.52 10.72
C ASN A 83 -15.44 11.04 10.98
N GLU A 84 -16.48 11.62 11.59
CA GLU A 84 -16.54 13.04 11.97
C GLU A 84 -15.39 13.51 12.89
N ASN A 85 -14.82 12.63 13.70
CA ASN A 85 -13.70 12.93 14.59
C ASN A 85 -12.34 12.84 13.88
N GLY A 86 -12.30 12.45 12.60
CA GLY A 86 -11.08 12.26 11.83
C GLY A 86 -10.75 10.79 11.59
N PHE A 87 -9.48 10.43 11.71
CA PHE A 87 -8.92 9.11 11.38
C PHE A 87 -8.43 8.39 12.63
N LYS A 88 -8.67 7.08 12.72
CA LYS A 88 -8.09 6.22 13.76
C LYS A 88 -7.78 4.83 13.23
N ILE A 89 -6.88 4.13 13.91
CA ILE A 89 -6.76 2.67 13.75
C ILE A 89 -7.96 2.01 14.45
N LYS A 90 -8.60 1.04 13.81
CA LYS A 90 -9.74 0.33 14.38
C LYS A 90 -9.32 -0.38 15.69
N GLY A 91 -10.07 -0.13 16.75
CA GLY A 91 -9.80 -0.66 18.09
C GLY A 91 -8.90 0.24 18.94
N PHE A 92 -8.40 1.33 18.36
CA PHE A 92 -7.64 2.35 19.09
C PHE A 92 -8.59 3.48 19.51
N ASN A 93 -8.20 4.20 20.56
CA ASN A 93 -9.05 5.23 21.17
C ASN A 93 -8.80 6.64 20.60
N LYS A 94 -7.64 6.86 19.99
CA LYS A 94 -7.17 8.18 19.57
C LYS A 94 -7.54 8.48 18.12
N TYR A 95 -8.12 9.66 17.90
CA TYR A 95 -8.40 10.20 16.58
C TYR A 95 -7.36 11.23 16.16
N PHE A 96 -7.14 11.32 14.85
CA PHE A 96 -6.21 12.23 14.22
C PHE A 96 -6.89 13.00 13.09
N PRO A 97 -6.56 14.28 12.90
CA PRO A 97 -7.22 15.10 11.87
C PRO A 97 -6.82 14.67 10.44
N SER A 98 -5.69 13.99 10.27
CA SER A 98 -5.19 13.54 8.97
C SER A 98 -4.42 12.22 9.08
N ILE A 99 -4.31 11.50 7.95
CA ILE A 99 -3.50 10.29 7.83
C ILE A 99 -2.02 10.57 8.15
N PRO A 100 -1.37 11.61 7.60
CA PRO A 100 0.02 11.93 7.99
C PRO A 100 0.19 12.11 9.49
N MET A 101 -0.75 12.79 10.16
CA MET A 101 -0.64 13.02 11.61
C MET A 101 -0.81 11.72 12.41
N LEU A 102 -1.70 10.83 11.98
CA LEU A 102 -1.80 9.46 12.54
C LEU A 102 -0.48 8.72 12.39
N ILE A 103 0.13 8.75 11.21
CA ILE A 103 1.41 8.07 10.94
C ILE A 103 2.53 8.67 11.79
N THR A 104 2.75 9.97 11.72
CA THR A 104 3.80 10.68 12.49
C THR A 104 3.67 10.45 13.99
N HIS A 105 2.45 10.36 14.52
CA HIS A 105 2.26 10.03 15.93
C HIS A 105 2.84 8.64 16.27
N HIS A 106 2.53 7.64 15.45
CA HIS A 106 2.93 6.26 15.70
C HIS A 106 4.40 5.96 15.35
N THR A 107 5.11 6.88 14.68
CA THR A 107 6.58 6.78 14.55
C THR A 107 7.29 7.13 15.84
N VAL A 108 6.68 7.96 16.69
CA VAL A 108 7.25 8.38 17.99
C VAL A 108 6.80 7.46 19.12
N MET A 109 5.50 7.14 19.18
CA MET A 109 4.90 6.31 20.23
C MET A 109 4.11 5.15 19.64
N PRO A 110 4.43 3.88 19.95
CA PRO A 110 3.73 2.74 19.36
C PRO A 110 2.28 2.61 19.86
N GLU A 111 1.99 3.08 21.08
CA GLU A 111 0.71 2.87 21.77
C GLU A 111 0.32 1.39 21.79
N GLN A 112 -0.73 1.01 21.06
CA GLN A 112 -1.25 -0.36 20.98
C GLN A 112 -0.64 -1.16 19.81
N LEU A 113 0.27 -0.57 19.03
CA LEU A 113 1.05 -1.30 18.02
C LEU A 113 2.18 -2.09 18.70
N PRO A 114 2.62 -3.22 18.13
CA PRO A 114 3.72 -4.01 18.67
C PRO A 114 5.09 -3.33 18.55
N CYS A 115 5.20 -2.33 17.67
CA CYS A 115 6.43 -1.56 17.44
C CYS A 115 6.08 -0.18 16.87
N ARG A 116 7.05 0.75 16.93
CA ARG A 116 6.92 2.08 16.31
C ARG A 116 6.93 1.96 14.80
N LEU A 117 6.26 2.88 14.13
CA LEU A 117 6.31 2.97 12.68
C LEU A 117 7.64 3.55 12.22
N LEU A 118 8.20 2.98 11.16
CA LEU A 118 9.42 3.44 10.50
C LEU A 118 9.13 3.68 9.02
N PHE A 119 9.55 4.83 8.51
CA PHE A 119 9.50 5.08 7.08
C PHE A 119 10.50 4.16 6.39
N ALA A 120 10.00 3.28 5.54
CA ALA A 120 10.84 2.46 4.66
C ALA A 120 11.17 3.24 3.39
N ASP A 121 12.34 2.96 2.83
CA ASP A 121 12.71 3.45 1.50
C ASP A 121 12.04 2.55 0.47
N TRP A 122 10.86 2.98 0.04
CA TRP A 122 10.12 2.34 -1.04
C TRP A 122 10.73 2.83 -2.34
N ASP A 123 11.76 2.14 -2.84
CA ASP A 123 12.31 2.46 -4.15
C ASP A 123 11.16 2.40 -5.18
N ARG A 124 10.76 3.58 -5.66
CA ARG A 124 9.59 3.75 -6.54
C ARG A 124 9.84 3.13 -7.93
N MET A 125 11.07 2.71 -8.20
CA MET A 125 11.49 2.04 -9.42
C MET A 125 11.27 0.52 -9.36
N SER A 126 11.51 -0.14 -8.23
CA SER A 126 11.48 -1.61 -8.14
C SER A 126 10.08 -2.21 -8.29
N LEU A 127 9.02 -1.41 -8.10
CA LEU A 127 7.63 -1.84 -8.26
C LEU A 127 7.08 -1.57 -9.67
N LYS A 128 7.88 -1.00 -10.57
CA LYS A 128 7.50 -0.72 -11.96
C LYS A 128 7.99 -1.78 -12.96
N GLU A 129 8.87 -2.69 -12.56
CA GLU A 129 9.68 -3.50 -13.49
C GLU A 129 9.07 -4.81 -14.02
N ASP A 130 7.83 -5.17 -13.69
CA ASP A 130 7.21 -6.41 -14.23
C ASP A 130 6.32 -6.19 -15.47
N ASN A 131 6.27 -4.99 -16.06
CA ASN A 131 5.43 -4.71 -17.27
C ASN A 131 6.21 -4.64 -18.59
N ASN A 132 7.48 -5.06 -18.64
CA ASN A 132 8.15 -5.25 -19.93
C ASN A 132 7.75 -6.61 -20.50
N TYR A 133 6.58 -6.67 -21.16
CA TYR A 133 6.31 -7.75 -22.10
C TYR A 133 7.34 -7.64 -23.22
N ASP A 134 8.35 -8.48 -23.10
CA ASP A 134 9.33 -8.88 -24.11
C ASP A 134 8.58 -9.33 -25.36
N TYR A 135 8.29 -8.38 -26.27
CA TYR A 135 7.79 -8.72 -27.59
C TYR A 135 9.01 -9.20 -28.38
N PRO A 136 9.10 -10.47 -28.77
CA PRO A 136 10.15 -10.89 -29.69
C PRO A 136 10.00 -10.06 -30.97
N PRO A 137 11.12 -9.65 -31.62
CA PRO A 137 11.05 -9.02 -32.93
C PRO A 137 10.24 -9.93 -33.85
N CYS A 138 9.19 -9.40 -34.49
CA CYS A 138 8.54 -10.13 -35.57
C CYS A 138 9.59 -10.36 -36.65
N ASP A 139 9.94 -11.62 -36.91
CA ASP A 139 10.76 -11.98 -38.06
C ASP A 139 10.01 -11.53 -39.32
N ASP A 140 10.57 -10.53 -39.98
CA ASP A 140 10.05 -9.94 -41.21
C ASP A 140 10.45 -10.87 -42.37
N ASP A 141 9.65 -11.92 -42.59
CA ASP A 141 9.85 -12.88 -43.67
C ASP A 141 9.39 -12.27 -45.00
N SER A 142 10.22 -11.39 -45.57
CA SER A 142 10.04 -10.84 -46.91
C SER A 142 11.09 -11.43 -47.85
N SER A 143 10.79 -12.61 -48.38
CA SER A 143 11.45 -13.16 -49.56
C SER A 143 11.12 -12.29 -50.79
N SER A 144 12.14 -11.73 -51.46
CA SER A 144 12.05 -11.41 -52.90
C SER A 144 13.44 -11.31 -53.53
N ASN A 145 13.72 -12.35 -54.30
CA ASN A 145 14.79 -12.57 -55.25
C ASN A 145 15.20 -11.33 -56.06
N ASN A 146 16.50 -11.13 -56.23
CA ASN A 146 17.00 -10.57 -57.47
C ASN A 146 18.31 -11.26 -57.87
N SER A 147 18.17 -12.36 -58.63
CA SER A 147 19.27 -13.02 -59.31
C SER A 147 19.69 -12.17 -60.51
N GLY A 148 20.73 -11.36 -60.33
CA GLY A 148 21.49 -10.77 -61.42
C GLY A 148 22.94 -11.22 -61.30
N HIS A 149 23.37 -12.16 -62.14
CA HIS A 149 24.76 -12.25 -62.61
C HIS A 149 24.85 -13.14 -63.86
N SER A 150 25.31 -12.48 -64.92
CA SER A 150 26.12 -12.95 -66.07
C SER A 150 25.54 -13.97 -67.06
#